data_AF-A0A966DAJ1-F1
#
_entry.id   AF-A0A966DAJ1-F1
#
_cell.length_a   1.000
_cell.length_b   1.000
_cell.length_c   1.000
_cell.angle_alpha   90.00
_cell.angle_beta   90.00
_cell.angle_gamma   90.00
#
_symmetry.space_group_name_H-M   'P 1'
#
loop_
_entity.id
_entity.type
_entity.pdbx_description
1 polymer ?
#
loop_
_entity_poly.entity_id
_entity_poly.type
_entity_poly.pdbx_seq_one_letter_code
_entity_poly.pdbx_strand_id
1 'polypeptide(L)' 'EELSVMIIGSPEWIMAGKNDFTHVDMNDIELGRKAANLLLSQIQQEDEVPFQHIIQDCTLIEGSSVRDIR' A
#
# COMPACT_ATOMS: atom_id res chain seq x y z
N GLU A 1 -6.46 -29.90 -4.26
CA GLU A 1 -5.32 -29.03 -4.61
C GLU A 1 -5.22 -27.94 -3.56
N GLU A 2 -4.02 -27.59 -3.11
CA GLU A 2 -3.76 -26.45 -2.22
C GLU A 2 -3.39 -25.24 -3.08
N LEU A 3 -4.03 -24.10 -2.85
CA LEU A 3 -3.80 -22.87 -3.62
C LEU A 3 -2.96 -21.89 -2.80
N SER A 4 -1.94 -21.31 -3.42
CA SER A 4 -1.24 -20.15 -2.87
C SER A 4 -1.94 -18.87 -3.29
N VAL A 5 -2.21 -17.98 -2.33
CA VAL A 5 -2.93 -16.72 -2.53
C VAL A 5 -2.12 -15.58 -1.93
N MET A 6 -1.92 -14.52 -2.69
CA MET A 6 -1.40 -13.24 -2.21
C MET A 6 -2.39 -12.14 -2.53
N ILE A 7 -2.58 -11.20 -1.59
CA ILE A 7 -3.50 -10.07 -1.75
C ILE A 7 -2.71 -8.77 -1.97
N ILE A 8 -3.21 -7.90 -2.85
CA ILE A 8 -2.68 -6.54 -3.02
C ILE A 8 -3.51 -5.60 -2.15
N GLY A 9 -2.84 -4.87 -1.25
CA GLY A 9 -3.46 -4.05 -0.21
C GLY A 9 -3.59 -4.77 1.13
N SER A 10 -3.90 -4.00 2.17
CA SER A 10 -3.95 -4.44 3.57
C SER A 10 -5.32 -4.22 4.23
N PRO A 11 -6.45 -4.72 3.68
CA PRO A 11 -7.73 -4.61 4.38
C PRO A 11 -7.69 -5.30 5.73
N GLU A 12 -8.44 -4.77 6.71
CA GLU A 12 -8.39 -5.20 8.11
C GLU A 12 -8.65 -6.70 8.32
N TRP A 13 -9.43 -7.34 7.44
CA TRP A 13 -9.78 -8.76 7.57
C TRP A 13 -8.65 -9.72 7.19
N ILE A 14 -7.57 -9.26 6.55
CA ILE A 14 -6.46 -10.12 6.07
C ILE A 14 -5.76 -10.87 7.19
N MET A 15 -5.70 -10.29 8.38
CA MET A 15 -5.12 -10.90 9.59
C MET A 15 -6.16 -11.11 10.70
N ALA A 16 -7.45 -10.98 10.40
CA ALA A 16 -8.50 -11.08 11.41
C ALA A 16 -8.85 -12.55 11.72
N GLY A 17 -8.93 -12.87 13.01
CA GLY A 17 -9.37 -14.18 13.48
C GLY A 17 -8.38 -15.29 13.14
N LYS A 18 -8.74 -16.16 12.17
CA LYS A 18 -7.88 -17.24 11.66
C LYS A 18 -7.26 -16.92 10.30
N ASN A 19 -7.54 -15.74 9.74
CA ASN A 19 -6.93 -15.30 8.51
C ASN A 19 -5.49 -14.87 8.77
N ASP A 20 -4.60 -15.25 7.87
CA ASP A 20 -3.18 -14.92 7.90
C ASP A 20 -2.64 -14.94 6.46
N PHE A 21 -3.18 -14.03 5.63
CA PHE A 21 -2.81 -13.98 4.23
C PHE A 21 -1.50 -13.20 4.01
N THR A 22 -0.65 -13.74 3.15
CA THR A 22 0.44 -12.98 2.55
C THR A 22 -0.16 -11.83 1.73
N HIS A 23 0.34 -10.62 1.94
CA HIS A 23 -0.21 -9.43 1.28
C HIS A 23 0.83 -8.33 1.08
N VAL A 24 0.51 -7.40 0.18
CA VAL A 24 1.34 -6.23 -0.10
C VAL A 24 0.74 -5.01 0.60
N ASP A 25 1.45 -4.46 1.57
CA ASP A 25 1.14 -3.16 2.17
C ASP A 25 1.64 -2.03 1.27
N MET A 26 0.70 -1.25 0.76
CA MET A 26 0.95 -0.13 -0.15
C MET A 26 1.32 1.16 0.59
N ASN A 27 1.27 1.17 1.93
CA ASN A 27 1.51 2.34 2.77
C ASN A 27 0.58 3.50 2.37
N ASP A 28 -0.71 3.19 2.26
CA ASP A 28 -1.77 4.07 1.73
C ASP A 28 -1.90 5.39 2.51
N ILE A 29 -1.61 5.36 3.82
CA ILE A 29 -1.64 6.54 4.68
C ILE A 29 -0.55 7.53 4.27
N GLU A 30 0.67 7.06 3.99
CA GLU A 30 1.75 7.94 3.55
C GLU A 30 1.47 8.51 2.15
N LEU A 31 0.93 7.69 1.24
CA LEU A 31 0.49 8.15 -0.07
C LEU A 31 -0.57 9.25 0.05
N GLY A 32 -1.58 9.05 0.90
CA GLY A 32 -2.61 10.05 1.18
C GLY A 32 -2.04 11.35 1.75
N ARG A 33 -1.05 11.26 2.65
CA ARG A 33 -0.35 12.42 3.19
C ARG A 33 0.43 13.18 2.11
N LYS A 34 1.14 12.47 1.23
CA LYS A 34 1.86 13.08 0.09
C LYS A 34 0.89 13.81 -0.84
N ALA A 35 -0.23 13.19 -1.19
CA ALA A 35 -1.27 13.80 -2.02
C ALA A 35 -1.88 15.06 -1.36
N ALA A 36 -2.20 15.01 -0.07
CA ALA A 36 -2.72 16.15 0.66
C ALA A 36 -1.72 17.32 0.72
N ASN A 37 -0.44 17.02 0.96
CA ASN A 37 0.61 18.05 0.98
C ASN A 37 0.80 18.70 -0.40
N LEU A 38 0.76 17.91 -1.48
CA LEU A 38 0.79 18.45 -2.85
C LEU A 38 -0.39 19.41 -3.10
N LEU A 39 -1.60 19.00 -2.73
CA LEU A 39 -2.78 19.84 -2.88
C LEU A 39 -2.66 21.15 -2.08
N LEU A 40 -2.22 21.07 -0.83
CA LEU A 40 -2.00 22.26 -0.01
C LEU A 40 -0.95 23.20 -0.60
N SER A 41 0.13 22.64 -1.18
CA SER A 41 1.15 23.45 -1.85
C SER A 41 0.60 24.18 -3.08
N GLN A 42 -0.32 23.56 -3.84
CA GLN A 42 -1.01 24.18 -4.97
C GLN A 42 -1.96 25.30 -4.54
N ILE A 43 -2.61 25.17 -3.39
CA ILE A 43 -3.52 26.21 -2.88
C ILE A 43 -2.74 27.44 -2.38
N GLN A 44 -1.55 27.23 -1.82
CA GLN A 44 -0.78 28.30 -1.17
C GLN A 44 0.18 29.05 -2.10
N GLN A 45 0.51 28.50 -3.28
CA GLN A 45 1.38 29.14 -4.26
C GLN A 45 0.56 29.85 -5.33
N GLU A 46 0.93 31.10 -5.66
CA GLU A 46 0.33 31.84 -6.78
C GLU A 46 0.88 31.35 -8.14
N ASP A 47 2.04 30.68 -8.13
CA ASP A 47 2.70 30.12 -9.30
C ASP A 47 2.28 28.65 -9.58
N GLU A 48 2.48 28.21 -10.81
CA GLU A 48 2.15 26.87 -11.26
C GLU A 48 3.03 25.82 -10.57
N VAL A 49 2.43 24.91 -9.79
CA VAL A 49 3.18 23.81 -9.15
C VAL A 49 3.60 22.79 -10.21
N PRO A 50 4.90 22.52 -10.39
CA PRO A 50 5.36 21.58 -11.40
C PRO A 50 4.86 20.16 -11.10
N PHE A 51 4.61 19.40 -12.17
CA PHE A 51 4.25 17.99 -12.07
C PHE A 51 5.29 17.21 -11.27
N GLN A 52 4.84 16.43 -10.30
CA GLN A 52 5.68 15.57 -9.47
C GLN A 52 5.35 14.09 -9.73
N HIS A 53 6.35 13.33 -10.19
CA HIS A 53 6.24 11.87 -10.27
C HIS A 53 6.63 11.26 -8.93
N ILE A 54 5.62 10.92 -8.12
CA ILE A 54 5.81 10.31 -6.80
C ILE A 54 5.63 8.80 -6.92
N ILE A 55 6.65 8.05 -6.50
CA ILE A 55 6.57 6.59 -6.31
C ILE A 55 6.44 6.35 -4.81
N GLN A 56 5.44 5.55 -4.43
CA GLN A 56 5.26 5.09 -3.05
C GLN A 56 5.80 3.66 -2.95
N ASP A 57 6.74 3.46 -2.04
CA ASP A 57 7.25 2.12 -1.74
C ASP A 57 6.18 1.29 -1.04
N CYS A 58 6.13 0.01 -1.41
CA CYS A 58 5.28 -1.00 -0.79
C CYS A 58 6.13 -2.06 -0.07
N THR A 59 5.52 -2.77 0.87
CA THR A 59 6.15 -3.83 1.65
C THR A 59 5.39 -5.13 1.47
N LEU A 60 6.09 -6.24 1.24
CA LEU A 60 5.49 -7.57 1.30
C LEU A 60 5.45 -8.03 2.77
N ILE A 61 4.25 -8.41 3.22
CA ILE A 61 4.03 -9.00 4.53
C ILE A 61 3.72 -10.47 4.32
N GLU A 62 4.58 -11.34 4.88
CA GLU A 62 4.44 -12.78 4.77
C GLU A 62 3.34 -13.30 5.72
N GLY A 63 2.55 -14.24 5.20
CA GLY A 63 1.56 -15.01 5.96
C GLY A 63 1.52 -16.46 5.46
N SER A 64 0.64 -17.28 6.01
CA SER A 64 0.56 -18.71 5.69
C SER A 64 -0.11 -19.07 4.36
N SER A 65 -0.67 -18.09 3.64
CA SER A 65 -1.40 -18.34 2.38
C SER A 65 -0.52 -18.56 1.13
N VAL A 66 0.80 -18.35 1.20
CA VAL A 66 1.74 -18.62 0.09
C VAL A 66 2.70 -19.72 0.51
N ARG A 67 2.81 -20.76 -0.30
CA ARG A 67 3.67 -21.90 -0.01
C ARG A 67 5.13 -21.56 -0.32
N ASP A 68 6.01 -21.80 0.66
CA ASP A 68 7.44 -21.82 0.41
C ASP A 68 7.83 -23.11 -0.34
N ILE A 69 8.57 -22.95 -1.44
CA ILE A 69 9.03 -24.04 -2.32
C ILE A 69 10.53 -24.27 -2.23
N ARG A 70 11.22 -23.59 -1.32
CA ARG A 70 12.66 -23.74 -1.09
C ARG A 70 13.02 -25.07 -0.44
#